data_AF-A0A2I8AF65-F1
#
_entry.id   AF-A0A2I8AF65-F1
#
_cell.length_a   1.000
_cell.length_b   1.000
_cell.length_c   1.000
_cell.angle_alpha   90.00
_cell.angle_beta   90.00
_cell.angle_gamma   90.00
#
_symmetry.space_group_name_H-M   'P 1'
#
loop_
_entity.id
_entity.type
_entity.pdbx_description
1 polymer ?
#
loop_
_entity_poly.entity_id
_entity_poly.type
_entity_poly.pdbx_seq_one_letter_code
_entity_poly.pdbx_strand_id
1 'polypeptide(L)' 'MISTSKPKSNSQPWCIIRQLPDMQRMVIARFHRRHDADAYRQILQRLLPTAVHVIVFDSNVLEISGEVEQPLIR' A
#
# COMPACT_ATOMS: atom_id res chain seq x y z
N MET A 1 -26.32 8.30 22.49
CA MET A 1 -26.41 8.07 21.03
C MET A 1 -25.01 8.20 20.48
N ILE A 2 -24.46 7.13 19.90
CA ILE A 2 -23.08 7.08 19.44
C ILE A 2 -23.11 7.42 17.94
N SER A 3 -22.68 8.62 17.57
CA SER A 3 -22.35 8.94 16.18
C SER A 3 -20.83 8.94 16.05
N THR A 4 -20.23 7.75 15.94
CA THR A 4 -18.84 7.62 15.46
C THR A 4 -18.88 7.65 13.94
N SER A 5 -18.86 8.85 13.36
CA SER A 5 -18.58 8.99 11.94
C SER A 5 -17.15 8.50 11.69
N LYS A 6 -17.02 7.25 11.25
CA LYS A 6 -15.81 6.63 10.73
C LYS A 6 -15.11 7.64 9.80
N PRO A 7 -13.83 8.00 10.02
CA PRO A 7 -13.14 8.88 9.09
C PRO A 7 -13.18 8.22 7.71
N LYS A 8 -13.56 8.98 6.69
CA LYS A 8 -13.48 8.55 5.28
C LYS A 8 -12.01 8.25 5.00
N SER A 9 -11.61 7.00 5.19
CA SER A 9 -10.32 6.49 4.77
C SER A 9 -10.28 6.70 3.27
N ASN A 10 -9.48 7.67 2.84
CA ASN A 10 -9.22 7.97 1.44
C ASN A 10 -8.40 6.81 0.88
N SER A 11 -9.11 5.69 0.67
CA SER A 11 -8.51 4.39 0.45
C SER A 11 -7.95 4.41 -0.96
N GLN A 12 -6.64 4.28 -1.07
CA GLN A 12 -5.93 4.07 -2.32
C GLN A 12 -5.68 2.57 -2.46
N PRO A 13 -6.69 1.78 -2.86
CA PRO A 13 -6.62 0.33 -2.75
C PRO A 13 -5.70 -0.27 -3.80
N TRP A 14 -5.31 0.48 -4.84
CA TRP A 14 -4.39 -0.02 -5.85
C TRP A 14 -2.97 0.33 -5.46
N CYS A 15 -2.16 -0.68 -5.13
CA CYS A 15 -0.75 -0.51 -4.81
C CYS A 15 0.14 -1.14 -5.87
N ILE A 16 1.29 -0.52 -6.12
CA ILE A 16 2.35 -1.10 -6.93
C ILE A 16 3.41 -1.65 -5.98
N ILE A 17 3.69 -2.94 -6.12
CA ILE A 17 4.70 -3.65 -5.35
C ILE A 17 5.91 -3.91 -6.24
N ARG A 18 7.08 -3.58 -5.72
CA ARG A 18 8.36 -4.00 -6.30
C ARG A 18 8.83 -5.27 -5.60
N GLN A 19 9.20 -6.27 -6.38
CA GLN A 19 9.93 -7.43 -5.87
C GLN A 19 11.41 -7.08 -5.76
N LEU A 20 11.97 -7.36 -4.59
CA LEU A 20 13.39 -7.20 -4.28
C LEU A 20 14.06 -8.58 -4.27
N PRO A 21 15.40 -8.63 -4.28
CA PRO A 21 16.13 -9.85 -3.94
C PRO A 21 15.66 -10.44 -2.59
N ASP A 22 15.96 -11.71 -2.35
CA ASP A 22 15.61 -12.41 -1.10
C ASP A 22 14.10 -12.55 -0.85
N MET A 23 13.30 -12.62 -1.92
CA MET A 23 11.84 -12.78 -1.85
C MET A 23 11.12 -11.64 -1.11
N GLN A 24 11.80 -10.49 -0.95
CA GLN A 24 11.23 -9.33 -0.29
C GLN A 24 10.30 -8.55 -1.22
N ARG A 25 9.30 -7.88 -0.64
CA ARG A 25 8.28 -7.11 -1.36
C ARG A 25 8.11 -5.76 -0.69
N MET A 26 8.10 -4.70 -1.50
CA MET A 26 7.93 -3.32 -1.02
C MET A 26 6.84 -2.60 -1.82
N VAL A 27 5.92 -1.93 -1.13
CA VAL A 27 4.96 -1.01 -1.76
C VAL A 27 5.70 0.27 -2.12
N ILE A 28 5.71 0.63 -3.39
CA ILE A 28 6.40 1.84 -3.88
C ILE A 28 5.44 2.98 -4.21
N ALA A 29 4.16 2.68 -4.46
CA ALA A 29 3.14 3.69 -4.74
C ALA A 29 1.73 3.14 -4.50
N ARG A 30 0.78 4.04 -4.20
CA ARG A 30 -0.64 3.77 -4.00
C ARG A 30 -1.51 4.72 -4.83
N PHE A 31 -2.62 4.21 -5.35
CA PHE A 31 -3.52 4.89 -6.27
C PHE A 31 -4.99 4.60 -5.94
N HIS A 32 -5.85 5.59 -6.18
CA HIS A 32 -7.30 5.42 -6.08
C HIS A 32 -7.88 4.61 -7.24
N ARG A 33 -7.30 4.74 -8.44
CA ARG A 33 -7.78 4.09 -9.66
C ARG A 33 -6.71 3.15 -10.22
N ARG A 34 -7.17 1.99 -10.70
CA ARG A 34 -6.28 1.00 -11.36
C ARG A 34 -5.57 1.56 -12.59
N HIS A 35 -6.26 2.41 -13.35
CA HIS A 35 -5.71 3.00 -14.58
C HIS A 35 -4.47 3.86 -14.30
N ASP A 36 -4.51 4.68 -13.25
CA ASP A 36 -3.37 5.51 -12.84
C ASP A 36 -2.18 4.64 -12.39
N ALA A 37 -2.46 3.54 -11.68
CA ALA A 37 -1.44 2.55 -11.30
C ALA A 37 -0.81 1.86 -12.52
N ASP A 38 -1.61 1.55 -13.56
CA ASP A 38 -1.11 0.92 -14.78
C ASP A 38 -0.20 1.86 -15.59
N ALA A 39 -0.62 3.11 -15.77
CA ALA A 39 0.19 4.12 -16.42
C ALA A 39 1.55 4.30 -15.71
N TYR A 40 1.54 4.35 -14.37
CA TYR A 40 2.77 4.43 -13.59
C TYR A 40 3.64 3.17 -13.71
N ARG A 41 3.03 1.97 -13.69
CA ARG A 41 3.76 0.71 -13.90
C ARG A 41 4.44 0.67 -15.27
N GLN A 42 3.80 1.14 -16.33
CA GLN A 42 4.41 1.18 -17.66
C GLN A 42 5.65 2.09 -17.70
N ILE A 43 5.61 3.22 -17.00
CA ILE A 43 6.77 4.09 -16.85
C ILE A 43 7.88 3.38 -16.08
N LEU A 44 7.55 2.72 -14.96
CA LEU A 44 8.52 1.96 -14.17
C LEU A 44 9.17 0.83 -14.97
N GLN A 45 8.41 0.13 -15.82
CA GLN A 45 8.95 -0.93 -16.68
C GLN A 45 9.95 -0.39 -17.70
N ARG A 46 9.78 0.85 -18.18
CA ARG A 46 10.73 1.50 -19.09
C ARG A 46 11.98 1.99 -18.36
N LEU A 47 11.82 2.53 -17.15
CA LEU A 47 12.92 3.07 -16.35
C LEU A 47 13.76 1.96 -15.69
N LEU A 48 13.12 0.87 -15.27
CA LEU A 48 13.72 -0.22 -14.50
C LEU A 48 13.28 -1.57 -15.10
N PRO A 49 13.73 -1.93 -16.31
CA PRO A 49 13.27 -3.13 -17.01
C PRO A 49 13.64 -4.44 -16.31
N THR A 50 14.69 -4.42 -15.48
CA THR A 50 15.13 -5.58 -14.68
C THR A 50 14.32 -5.77 -13.40
N ALA A 51 13.58 -4.77 -12.95
CA ALA A 51 12.79 -4.84 -11.73
C ALA A 51 11.36 -5.30 -12.03
N VAL A 52 10.89 -6.25 -11.23
CA VAL A 52 9.51 -6.77 -11.36
C VAL A 52 8.56 -5.91 -10.54
N HIS A 53 7.60 -5.31 -11.24
CA HIS A 53 6.56 -4.46 -10.66
C HIS A 53 5.18 -5.08 -10.91
N VAL A 54 4.40 -5.23 -9.83
CA VAL A 54 3.08 -5.86 -9.84
C VAL A 54 2.06 -4.90 -9.24
N ILE A 55 0.89 -4.79 -9.88
CA ILE A 55 -0.26 -4.04 -9.33
C ILE A 55 -1.09 -5.01 -8.50
N VAL A 56 -1.37 -4.64 -7.26
CA VAL A 56 -2.17 -5.41 -6.32
C VAL A 56 -3.33 -4.56 -5.83
N PHE A 57 -4.49 -5.19 -5.67
CA PHE A 57 -5.62 -4.59 -4.96
C PHE A 57 -5.51 -4.97 -3.48
N ASP A 58 -5.29 -3.97 -2.65
CA ASP A 58 -5.19 -4.07 -1.20
C ASP A 58 -6.42 -3.40 -0.59
N SER A 59 -7.40 -4.22 -0.20
CA SER A 59 -8.58 -3.77 0.54
C SER A 59 -8.30 -3.56 2.03
N ASN A 60 -7.08 -3.86 2.47
CA ASN A 60 -6.65 -3.87 3.86
C ASN A 60 -5.73 -2.68 4.12
N VAL A 61 -6.29 -1.47 3.94
CA VAL A 61 -5.81 -0.32 4.71
C VAL A 61 -6.31 -0.53 6.15
N LEU A 62 -5.83 -1.59 6.83
CA LEU A 62 -5.75 -1.49 8.28
C LEU A 62 -4.74 -0.38 8.50
N GLU A 63 -5.25 0.76 8.92
CA GLU A 63 -4.55 1.68 9.78
C GLU A 63 -3.71 0.81 10.73
N ILE A 64 -2.40 0.81 10.54
CA ILE A 64 -1.50 0.27 11.55
C ILE A 64 -1.58 1.30 12.68
N SER A 65 -2.70 1.27 13.41
CA SER A 65 -2.79 1.88 14.71
C SER A 65 -1.79 1.09 15.53
N GLY A 66 -0.61 1.67 15.67
CA GLY A 66 0.37 1.21 16.64
C GLY A 66 -0.23 1.38 18.02
N GLU A 67 -1.10 0.48 18.44
CA GLU A 67 -1.18 0.08 19.84
C GLU A 67 0.11 -0.70 20.11
N VAL A 68 1.20 0.05 20.29
CA VAL A 68 2.32 -0.41 21.09
C VAL A 68 1.74 -0.50 22.50
N GLU A 69 1.23 -1.67 22.88
CA GLU A 69 0.99 -1.98 24.29
C GLU A 69 2.29 -1.69 25.05
N GLN A 70 2.30 -0.59 25.80
CA GLN A 70 3.37 -0.28 26.71
C GLN A 70 3.43 -1.41 27.75
N PRO A 71 4.57 -2.07 27.98
CA PRO A 71 4.67 -2.97 29.10
C PRO A 71 4.55 -2.13 30.36
N LEU A 72 3.48 -2.39 31.11
CA LEU A 72 3.24 -1.85 32.44
C LEU A 72 4.48 -2.16 33.29
N ILE A 73 5.33 -1.14 33.51
CA ILE A 73 6.43 -1.26 34.45
C ILE A 73 5.81 -1.44 35.84
N ARG A 74 6.23 -2.53 36.47
CA ARG A 74 5.87 -3.07 37.79
C ARG A 74 6.02 -2.07 38.93
#